data_AF-A0A1I3AAR9-F1
#
_entry.id   AF-A0A1I3AAR9-F1
#
_cell.length_a   1.000
_cell.length_b   1.000
_cell.length_c   1.000
_cell.angle_alpha   90.00
_cell.angle_beta   90.00
_cell.angle_gamma   90.00
#
_symmetry.space_group_name_H-M   'P 1'
#
loop_
_entity.id
_entity.type
_entity.pdbx_description
1 polymer ?
#
loop_
_entity_poly.entity_id
_entity_poly.type
_entity_poly.pdbx_seq_one_letter_code
_entity_poly.pdbx_strand_id
1 'polypeptide(L)'
;MDLSAVDELAIAPETEARVLISWREDEVWSTHTYIADEDGYVDPEEVLWWLLSRGAQVGQIRFAFHSAYPYFDLDADIDHVTMPDRAERRAEDQRRRDAARNDFKRSRGT
;
A
#
# COMPACT_ATOMS: atom_id res chain seq x y z
N MET A 1 -13.63 14.61 -0.89
CA MET A 1 -14.28 13.42 -0.29
C MET A 1 -13.50 13.04 0.94
N ASP A 2 -14.19 12.83 2.04
CA ASP A 2 -13.63 12.43 3.32
C ASP A 2 -14.04 10.97 3.58
N LEU A 3 -13.09 10.13 4.00
CA LEU A 3 -13.29 8.72 4.30
C LEU A 3 -13.15 8.43 5.80
N SER A 4 -13.07 9.45 6.65
CA SER A 4 -12.90 9.28 8.10
C SER A 4 -14.11 8.63 8.81
N ALA A 5 -15.30 8.79 8.23
CA ALA A 5 -16.57 8.31 8.76
C ALA A 5 -17.12 7.04 8.08
N VAL A 6 -16.36 6.43 7.16
CA VAL A 6 -16.85 5.22 6.46
C VAL A 6 -16.96 4.05 7.43
N ASP A 7 -17.96 3.20 7.23
CA ASP A 7 -18.16 1.96 7.99
C ASP A 7 -17.33 0.81 7.40
N GLU A 8 -17.24 0.78 6.08
CA GLU A 8 -16.67 -0.33 5.32
C GLU A 8 -15.92 0.17 4.09
N LEU A 9 -14.82 -0.52 3.78
CA LEU A 9 -13.97 -0.25 2.63
C LEU A 9 -13.70 -1.56 1.88
N ALA A 10 -13.83 -1.52 0.55
CA ALA A 10 -13.50 -2.63 -0.33
C ALA A 10 -12.63 -2.11 -1.48
N ILE A 11 -11.61 -2.89 -1.85
CA ILE A 11 -10.70 -2.62 -2.96
C ILE A 11 -10.77 -3.82 -3.90
N ALA A 12 -11.04 -3.57 -5.17
CA ALA A 12 -11.14 -4.59 -6.20
C ALA A 12 -10.24 -4.21 -7.38
N PRO A 13 -9.05 -4.82 -7.51
CA PRO A 13 -8.25 -4.71 -8.72
C PRO A 13 -9.03 -5.37 -9.87
N GLU A 14 -9.48 -4.58 -10.84
CA GLU A 14 -10.23 -5.09 -11.99
C GLU A 14 -9.28 -5.49 -13.12
N THR A 15 -8.21 -4.72 -13.31
CA THR A 15 -7.09 -5.01 -14.21
C THR A 15 -5.79 -4.47 -13.60
N GLU A 16 -4.64 -4.77 -14.20
CA GLU A 16 -3.36 -4.17 -13.78
C GLU A 16 -3.39 -2.64 -13.83
N ALA A 17 -4.12 -2.05 -14.78
CA ALA A 17 -4.25 -0.61 -14.96
C ALA A 17 -5.46 0.02 -14.24
N ARG A 18 -6.27 -0.76 -13.51
CA ARG A 18 -7.54 -0.27 -12.97
C ARG A 18 -7.94 -0.94 -11.66
N VAL A 19 -8.23 -0.10 -10.68
CA VAL A 19 -8.68 -0.52 -9.34
C VAL A 19 -9.98 0.20 -9.01
N LEU A 20 -10.99 -0.56 -8.60
CA LEU A 20 -12.23 -0.02 -8.06
C LEU A 20 -12.13 0.04 -6.53
N ILE A 21 -12.30 1.24 -5.99
CA ILE A 21 -12.37 1.50 -4.55
C ILE A 21 -13.84 1.78 -4.22
N SER A 22 -14.40 1.02 -3.29
CA SER A 22 -15.78 1.18 -2.84
C SER A 22 -15.79 1.41 -1.33
N TRP A 23 -16.64 2.31 -0.86
CA TRP A 23 -16.83 2.52 0.58
C TRP A 23 -18.31 2.66 0.90
N ARG A 24 -18.66 2.32 2.14
CA ARG A 24 -20.00 2.48 2.69
C ARG A 24 -20.00 3.53 3.79
N GLU A 25 -20.93 4.46 3.70
CA GLU A 25 -21.21 5.49 4.70
C GLU A 25 -22.72 5.58 4.86
N ASP A 26 -23.24 5.51 6.09
CA ASP A 26 -24.68 5.57 6.38
C ASP A 26 -25.51 4.60 5.52
N GLU A 27 -25.02 3.35 5.39
CA GLU A 27 -25.60 2.28 4.55
C GLU A 27 -25.55 2.51 3.03
N VAL A 28 -25.03 3.65 2.57
CA VAL A 28 -24.91 3.98 1.14
C VAL A 28 -23.53 3.61 0.62
N TRP A 29 -23.51 2.84 -0.47
CA TRP A 29 -22.27 2.52 -1.19
C TRP A 29 -21.93 3.59 -2.21
N SER A 30 -20.69 4.05 -2.17
CA SER A 30 -20.11 4.93 -3.17
C SER A 30 -18.82 4.32 -3.72
N THR A 31 -18.42 4.75 -4.91
CA THR A 31 -17.28 4.16 -5.62
C THR A 31 -16.39 5.21 -6.26
N HIS A 32 -15.11 4.87 -6.40
CA HIS A 32 -14.10 5.61 -7.13
C HIS A 32 -13.25 4.63 -7.93
N THR A 33 -13.01 4.94 -9.20
CA THR A 33 -12.13 4.14 -10.05
C THR A 33 -10.79 4.85 -10.15
N TYR A 34 -9.74 4.15 -9.72
CA TYR A 34 -8.36 4.54 -9.91
C TYR A 34 -7.85 3.89 -11.21
N ILE A 35 -7.33 4.70 -12.14
CA ILE A 35 -6.82 4.25 -13.43
C ILE A 35 -5.37 4.70 -13.53
N ALA A 36 -4.48 3.78 -13.90
CA ALA A 36 -3.08 4.10 -14.14
C ALA A 36 -2.94 5.05 -15.33
N ASP A 37 -2.11 6.09 -15.19
CA ASP A 37 -1.92 7.07 -16.26
C ASP A 37 -1.08 6.50 -17.41
N GLU A 38 0.24 6.36 -17.23
CA GLU A 38 1.17 6.09 -18.35
C GLU A 38 1.79 4.69 -18.34
N ASP A 39 2.09 4.12 -17.17
CA ASP A 39 2.80 2.84 -17.06
C ASP A 39 1.89 1.60 -17.18
N GLY A 40 0.57 1.82 -17.27
CA GLY A 40 -0.41 0.75 -17.41
C GLY A 40 -0.54 -0.17 -16.18
N TYR A 41 0.02 0.25 -15.04
CA TYR A 41 0.01 -0.47 -13.79
C TYR A 41 -0.37 0.48 -12.64
N VAL A 42 -1.34 0.07 -11.81
CA VAL A 42 -1.71 0.78 -10.59
C VAL A 42 -0.84 0.26 -9.46
N ASP A 43 0.00 1.14 -8.92
CA ASP A 43 0.80 0.84 -7.74
C ASP A 43 -0.11 0.77 -6.49
N PRO A 44 -0.12 -0.36 -5.76
CA PRO A 44 -0.84 -0.46 -4.49
C PRO A 44 -0.43 0.62 -3.46
N GLU A 45 0.81 1.11 -3.50
CA GLU A 45 1.29 2.20 -2.63
C GLU A 45 0.55 3.52 -2.93
N GLU A 46 0.30 3.83 -4.20
CA GLU A 46 -0.48 5.01 -4.59
C GLU A 46 -1.93 4.92 -4.12
N VAL A 47 -2.54 3.72 -4.23
CA VAL A 47 -3.90 3.46 -3.71
C VAL A 47 -3.93 3.65 -2.20
N LEU A 48 -2.91 3.15 -1.49
CA LEU A 48 -2.77 3.31 -0.04
C LEU A 48 -2.68 4.79 0.33
N TRP A 49 -1.83 5.54 -0.35
CA TRP A 49 -1.65 6.96 -0.11
C TRP A 49 -2.92 7.77 -0.40
N TRP A 50 -3.63 7.42 -1.47
CA TRP A 50 -4.93 8.01 -1.82
C TRP A 50 -5.98 7.81 -0.71
N LEU A 51 -5.99 6.64 -0.07
CA LEU A 51 -6.91 6.32 1.03
C LEU A 51 -6.54 7.06 2.32
N LEU A 52 -5.26 7.03 2.70
CA LEU A 52 -4.76 7.71 3.89
C LEU A 52 -4.94 9.23 3.80
N SER A 53 -4.66 9.83 2.64
CA SER A 53 -4.84 11.27 2.40
C SER A 53 -6.31 11.73 2.50
N ARG A 54 -7.27 10.79 2.39
CA ARG A 54 -8.70 11.05 2.59
C ARG A 54 -9.20 10.68 3.98
N GLY A 55 -8.33 10.27 4.89
CA GLY A 55 -8.69 9.97 6.27
C GLY A 55 -9.26 8.57 6.50
N ALA A 56 -9.14 7.65 5.53
CA ALA A 56 -9.57 6.27 5.74
C ALA A 56 -8.80 5.63 6.91
N GLN A 57 -9.50 4.87 7.75
CA GLN A 57 -8.91 4.31 8.95
C GLN A 57 -8.02 3.10 8.60
N VAL A 58 -6.84 3.03 9.21
CA VAL A 58 -5.86 1.94 9.00
C VAL A 58 -6.48 0.55 9.19
N GLY A 59 -7.39 0.38 10.14
CA GLY A 59 -8.08 -0.91 10.36
C GLY A 59 -8.89 -1.38 9.15
N GLN A 60 -9.57 -0.45 8.47
CA GLN A 60 -10.36 -0.74 7.27
C GLN A 60 -9.48 -0.95 6.05
N ILE A 61 -8.44 -0.12 5.91
CA ILE A 61 -7.42 -0.27 4.86
C ILE A 61 -6.80 -1.66 4.93
N ARG A 62 -6.39 -2.13 6.13
CA ARG A 62 -5.82 -3.46 6.35
C ARG A 62 -6.70 -4.58 5.81
N PHE A 63 -7.98 -4.56 6.16
CA PHE A 63 -8.91 -5.58 5.72
C PHE A 63 -9.10 -5.57 4.19
N ALA A 64 -9.26 -4.38 3.60
CA ALA A 64 -9.47 -4.23 2.17
C ALA A 64 -8.24 -4.64 1.35
N PHE A 65 -7.04 -4.22 1.77
CA PHE A 65 -5.78 -4.54 1.09
C PHE A 65 -5.41 -6.00 1.19
N HIS A 66 -5.64 -6.67 2.32
CA HIS A 66 -5.31 -8.09 2.46
C HIS A 66 -6.04 -8.94 1.41
N SER A 67 -7.27 -8.57 1.05
CA SER A 67 -8.05 -9.25 0.02
C SER A 67 -7.60 -8.86 -1.39
N ALA A 68 -7.29 -7.59 -1.63
CA ALA A 68 -6.94 -7.07 -2.95
C ALA A 68 -5.49 -7.39 -3.37
N TYR A 69 -4.56 -7.35 -2.43
CA TYR A 69 -3.11 -7.46 -2.64
C TYR A 69 -2.48 -8.35 -1.58
N PRO A 70 -2.70 -9.68 -1.62
CA PRO A 70 -2.29 -10.59 -0.55
C PRO A 70 -0.76 -10.69 -0.35
N TYR A 71 0.02 -10.24 -1.33
CA TYR A 71 1.49 -10.25 -1.30
C TYR A 71 2.11 -8.88 -0.99
N PHE A 72 1.30 -7.83 -0.84
CA PHE A 72 1.75 -6.48 -0.53
C PHE A 72 2.00 -6.35 0.97
N ASP A 73 3.19 -5.88 1.37
CA ASP A 73 3.56 -5.70 2.78
C ASP A 73 2.99 -4.38 3.33
N LEU A 74 1.67 -4.37 3.46
CA LEU A 74 0.91 -3.18 3.84
C LEU A 74 1.38 -2.57 5.16
N ASP A 75 1.76 -3.38 6.15
CA ASP A 75 2.20 -2.85 7.44
C ASP A 75 3.54 -2.12 7.33
N ALA A 76 4.44 -2.59 6.45
CA ALA A 76 5.68 -1.89 6.16
C ALA A 76 5.43 -0.54 5.48
N ASP A 77 4.48 -0.47 4.54
CA ASP A 77 4.13 0.76 3.82
C ASP A 77 3.32 1.75 4.66
N ILE A 78 2.39 1.27 5.49
CA ILE A 78 1.72 2.13 6.48
C ILE A 78 2.75 2.71 7.46
N ASP A 79 3.70 1.90 7.95
CA ASP A 79 4.80 2.40 8.77
C ASP A 79 5.62 3.47 8.03
N HIS A 80 5.88 3.26 6.73
CA HIS A 80 6.63 4.21 5.90
C HIS A 80 5.93 5.56 5.79
N VAL A 81 4.63 5.53 5.44
CA VAL A 81 3.82 6.73 5.17
C VAL A 81 3.43 7.46 6.47
N THR A 82 3.23 6.74 7.57
CA THR A 82 2.80 7.33 8.85
C THR A 82 3.94 7.68 9.81
N MET A 83 5.15 7.14 9.60
CA MET A 83 6.33 7.39 10.43
C MET A 83 7.59 7.63 9.57
N PRO A 84 7.77 8.84 9.00
CA PRO A 84 8.90 9.14 8.10
C PRO A 84 10.28 8.87 8.73
N ASP A 85 10.46 9.09 10.04
CA ASP A 85 11.71 8.81 10.77
C ASP A 85 12.10 7.32 10.86
N ARG A 86 11.16 6.37 10.70
CA ARG A 86 11.45 4.92 10.73
C ARG A 86 11.70 4.33 9.34
N ALA A 87 11.09 4.91 8.31
CA ALA A 87 11.30 4.56 6.91
C ALA A 87 12.78 4.67 6.50
N GLU A 88 13.42 5.82 6.79
CA GLU A 88 14.84 6.04 6.50
C GLU A 88 15.73 5.04 7.23
N ARG A 89 15.41 4.71 8.49
CA ARG A 89 16.16 3.72 9.27
C ARG A 89 16.06 2.30 8.70
N ARG A 90 14.90 1.86 8.21
CA ARG A 90 14.76 0.53 7.59
C ARG A 90 15.33 0.48 6.17
N ALA A 91 15.25 1.56 5.38
CA ALA A 91 15.92 1.63 4.08
C ALA A 91 17.45 1.52 4.23
N GLU A 92 18.01 2.15 5.27
CA GLU A 92 19.42 1.99 5.62
C GLU A 92 19.73 0.56 6.09
N ASP A 93 18.86 -0.06 6.90
CA ASP A 93 19.03 -1.43 7.38
C ASP A 93 18.92 -2.48 6.25
N GLN A 94 18.01 -2.26 5.29
CA GLN A 94 17.84 -3.09 4.10
C GLN A 94 19.05 -2.94 3.17
N ARG A 95 19.55 -1.72 2.94
CA ARG A 95 20.82 -1.50 2.22
C ARG A 95 22.01 -2.18 2.92
N ARG A 96 22.09 -2.13 4.25
CA ARG A 96 23.12 -2.85 5.02
C ARG A 96 23.01 -4.36 4.87
N ARG A 97 21.80 -4.92 4.89
CA ARG A 97 21.55 -6.35 4.68
C ARG A 97 21.89 -6.81 3.27
N ASP A 98 21.50 -6.06 2.24
CA ASP A 98 21.82 -6.39 0.85
C ASP A 98 23.33 -6.25 0.57
N ALA A 99 24.00 -5.26 1.17
CA ALA A 99 25.46 -5.15 1.13
C ALA A 99 26.15 -6.35 1.82
N ALA A 100 25.72 -6.73 3.02
CA ALA A 100 26.27 -7.89 3.73
C ALA A 100 26.02 -9.21 2.98
N ARG A 101 24.87 -9.35 2.31
CA ARG A 101 24.53 -10.53 1.52
C ARG A 101 25.37 -10.62 0.24
N ASN A 102 25.68 -9.49 -0.39
CA ASN A 102 26.60 -9.43 -1.53
C ASN A 102 28.04 -9.76 -1.12
N ASP A 103 28.49 -9.27 0.03
CA ASP A 103 29.83 -9.58 0.56
C ASP A 103 29.99 -11.06 0.91
N PHE A 104 28.95 -11.67 1.49
CA PHE A 104 28.91 -13.11 1.79
C PHE A 104 28.92 -13.98 0.52
N LYS A 105 28.20 -13.57 -0.54
CA LYS A 105 28.24 -14.25 -1.85
C LYS A 105 29.62 -14.12 -2.51
N ARG A 106 30.27 -12.97 -2.38
CA ARG A 106 31.63 -12.71 -2.92
C ARG A 106 32.69 -13.57 -2.22
N SER A 107 32.52 -13.80 -0.92
CA SER A 107 33.42 -14.61 -0.08
C SER A 107 33.31 -16.12 -0.32
N ARG A 108 32.22 -16.58 -0.96
CA ARG A 108 31.93 -18.01 -1.23
C ARG A 108 32.21 -18.42 -2.68
N GLY A 109 32.70 -17.49 -3.50
CA GLY A 109 33.02 -17.66 -4.93
C GLY A 109 34.51 -17.73 -5.26
N THR A 110 35.38 -17.83 -4.26
CA THR A 110 36.80 -18.22 -4.36
C THR A 110 37.00 -19.58 -3.72
#